data_AF-A0A963I623-F1
#
_entry.id   AF-A0A963I623-F1
#
_cell.length_a   1.000
_cell.length_b   1.000
_cell.length_c   1.000
_cell.angle_alpha   90.00
_cell.angle_beta   90.00
_cell.angle_gamma   90.00
#
_symmetry.space_group_name_H-M   'P 1'
#
loop_
_entity.id
_entity.type
_entity.pdbx_description
1 polymer ?
#
loop_
_entity_poly.entity_id
_entity_poly.type
_entity_poly.pdbx_seq_one_letter_code
_entity_poly.pdbx_strand_id
1 'polypeptide(L)' 'MSQPIYIVDGARTPFLKARNAPGPFAASDLATVAGASLLARQPFAPDQLDEVILGCASPSPDEVN' A
#
# COMPACT_ATOMS: atom_id res chain seq x y z
N MET A 1 -3.03 -28.58 -10.88
CA MET A 1 -2.15 -28.37 -9.71
C MET A 1 -1.98 -26.87 -9.53
N SER A 2 -2.05 -26.35 -8.31
CA SER A 2 -1.79 -24.92 -8.08
C SER A 2 -0.32 -24.62 -8.39
N GLN A 3 -0.05 -23.53 -9.09
CA GLN A 3 1.33 -23.03 -9.22
C GLN A 3 1.83 -22.59 -7.83
N PRO A 4 3.14 -22.73 -7.53
CA PRO A 4 3.72 -22.23 -6.28
C PRO A 4 3.69 -20.70 -6.26
N ILE A 5 3.35 -20.12 -5.10
CA ILE A 5 3.23 -18.67 -4.89
C ILE A 5 4.30 -18.23 -3.89
N TYR A 6 4.98 -17.13 -4.18
CA TYR A 6 6.09 -16.62 -3.38
C TYR A 6 5.84 -15.17 -2.94
N ILE A 7 6.21 -14.84 -1.70
CA ILE A 7 6.33 -13.46 -1.24
C ILE A 7 7.76 -13.01 -1.54
N VAL A 8 7.92 -12.05 -2.44
CA VAL A 8 9.25 -11.59 -2.90
C VAL A 8 9.77 -10.45 -2.03
N ASP A 9 8.89 -9.59 -1.51
CA ASP A 9 9.24 -8.44 -0.70
C ASP A 9 8.03 -7.92 0.10
N GLY A 10 8.27 -7.05 1.08
CA GLY A 10 7.24 -6.36 1.85
C GLY A 10 7.70 -4.97 2.33
N ALA A 11 6.81 -3.99 2.25
CA ALA A 11 7.02 -2.64 2.76
C ALA A 11 5.79 -2.18 3.53
N ARG A 12 5.98 -1.22 4.45
CA ARG A 12 4.90 -0.58 5.18
C ARG A 12 5.30 0.86 5.54
N THR A 13 4.32 1.74 5.66
CA THR A 13 4.51 3.06 6.27
C THR A 13 4.55 2.98 7.80
N PRO A 14 5.13 3.96 8.50
CA PRO A 14 4.85 4.18 9.92
C PRO A 14 3.35 4.36 10.18
N PHE A 15 2.88 3.84 11.32
CA PHE A 15 1.49 3.97 11.71
C PHE A 15 1.31 5.25 12.51
N LEU A 16 0.30 6.04 12.13
CA LEU A 16 -0.12 7.22 12.87
C LEU A 16 -0.89 6.80 14.13
N LYS A 17 -0.82 7.64 15.18
CA LYS A 17 -1.68 7.50 16.36
C LYS A 17 -2.94 8.34 16.15
N ALA A 18 -4.10 7.76 16.44
CA ALA A 18 -5.38 8.46 16.38
C ALA A 18 -5.41 9.68 17.33
N ARG A 19 -5.97 10.79 16.85
CA ARG A 19 -6.06 12.07 17.60
C ARG A 19 -7.46 12.69 17.64
N ASN A 20 -8.52 11.89 17.48
CA ASN A 20 -9.91 12.35 17.43
C ASN A 20 -10.18 13.42 16.35
N ALA A 21 -9.41 13.38 15.26
CA ALA A 21 -9.57 14.22 14.07
C ALA A 21 -8.99 13.45 12.87
N PRO A 22 -9.38 13.77 11.62
CA PRO A 22 -8.76 13.19 10.44
C PRO A 22 -7.24 13.47 10.38
N GLY A 23 -6.50 12.46 9.96
CA GLY A 23 -5.06 12.54 9.72
C GLY A 23 -4.71 13.34 8.48
N PRO A 24 -3.41 13.59 8.26
CA PRO A 24 -2.94 14.47 7.18
C PRO A 24 -2.88 13.79 5.81
N PHE A 25 -3.23 12.51 5.70
CA PHE A 25 -3.04 11.72 4.48
C PHE A 25 -4.31 11.00 4.09
N ALA A 26 -4.56 10.95 2.79
CA ALA A 26 -5.49 10.00 2.24
C ALA A 26 -4.95 8.57 2.41
N ALA A 27 -5.84 7.59 2.46
CA ALA A 27 -5.48 6.17 2.44
C ALA A 27 -4.66 5.83 1.18
N SER A 28 -4.99 6.47 0.05
CA SER A 28 -4.24 6.32 -1.21
C SER A 28 -2.83 6.86 -1.14
N ASP A 29 -2.58 7.93 -0.37
CA ASP A 29 -1.23 8.50 -0.23
C ASP A 29 -0.32 7.50 0.49
N LEU A 30 -0.81 6.93 1.60
CA LEU A 30 -0.06 5.93 2.37
C LEU A 30 0.18 4.65 1.56
N ALA A 31 -0.82 4.18 0.80
CA ALA A 31 -0.67 3.04 -0.10
C ALA A 31 0.37 3.31 -1.19
N THR A 32 0.33 4.50 -1.80
CA THR A 32 1.27 4.91 -2.85
C THR A 32 2.70 4.99 -2.31
N VAL A 33 2.91 5.58 -1.13
CA VAL A 33 4.25 5.67 -0.51
C VAL A 33 4.81 4.29 -0.17
N ALA A 34 3.99 3.38 0.37
CA ALA A 34 4.41 2.00 0.64
C ALA A 34 4.79 1.27 -0.66
N GLY A 35 3.96 1.38 -1.70
CA GLY A 35 4.19 0.79 -3.02
C GLY A 35 5.42 1.35 -3.71
N ALA A 36 5.59 2.68 -3.74
CA ALA A 36 6.76 3.33 -4.33
C ALA A 36 8.06 2.89 -3.64
N SER A 37 8.07 2.83 -2.31
CA SER A 37 9.24 2.37 -1.55
C SER A 37 9.57 0.90 -1.84
N LEU A 38 8.55 0.05 -2.04
CA LEU A 38 8.72 -1.34 -2.45
C LEU A 38 9.28 -1.45 -3.87
N LEU A 39 8.64 -0.81 -4.85
CA LEU A 39 9.01 -0.92 -6.25
C LEU A 39 10.38 -0.29 -6.54
N ALA A 40 10.79 0.76 -5.83
CA ALA A 40 12.09 1.41 -6.02
C ALA A 40 13.30 0.51 -5.78
N ARG A 41 13.14 -0.60 -5.06
CA ARG A 41 14.19 -1.60 -4.80
C ARG A 41 14.00 -2.90 -5.57
N GLN A 42 12.94 -3.00 -6.38
CA GLN A 42 12.66 -4.16 -7.19
C GLN A 42 13.20 -4.01 -8.62
N PRO A 43 13.62 -5.11 -9.26
CA PRO A 43 14.11 -5.09 -10.64
C PRO A 43 12.99 -5.22 -11.69
N PHE A 44 11.72 -5.25 -11.28
CA PHE A 44 10.59 -5.48 -12.17
C PHE A 44 10.26 -4.22 -12.98
N ALA A 45 10.11 -4.38 -14.29
CA ALA A 45 9.53 -3.35 -15.13
C ALA A 45 8.01 -3.25 -14.89
N PRO A 46 7.38 -2.07 -15.07
CA PRO A 46 5.95 -1.89 -14.78
C PRO A 46 5.01 -2.83 -15.55
N ASP A 47 5.38 -3.21 -16.77
CA ASP A 47 4.61 -4.12 -17.64
C ASP A 47 4.71 -5.60 -17.23
N GLN A 48 5.55 -5.93 -16.25
CA GLN A 48 5.64 -7.26 -15.65
C GLN A 48 4.70 -7.44 -14.44
N LEU A 49 3.98 -6.38 -14.05
CA LEU A 49 3.02 -6.41 -12.95
C LEU A 49 1.61 -6.41 -13.53
N ASP A 50 0.95 -7.58 -13.49
CA ASP A 50 -0.36 -7.76 -14.13
C ASP A 50 -1.52 -7.16 -13.32
N GLU A 51 -1.41 -7.14 -11.99
CA GLU A 51 -2.51 -6.76 -11.10
C GLU A 51 -2.03 -6.01 -9.87
N VAL A 52 -2.84 -5.02 -9.44
CA VAL A 52 -2.66 -4.29 -8.19
C VAL A 52 -3.92 -4.46 -7.35
N ILE A 53 -3.78 -5.13 -6.21
CA ILE A 53 -4.88 -5.42 -5.30
C ILE A 53 -4.70 -4.57 -4.04
N LEU A 54 -5.63 -3.65 -3.79
CA LEU A 54 -5.64 -2.78 -2.61
C LEU A 54 -6.79 -3.13 -1.66
N GLY A 55 -6.47 -3.33 -0.39
CA GLY A 55 -7.45 -3.42 0.69
C GLY A 55 -7.65 -2.05 1.34
N CYS A 56 -8.90 -1.56 1.38
CA CYS A 56 -9.26 -0.37 2.14
C CYS A 56 -10.61 -0.59 2.82
N ALA A 57 -10.64 -0.54 4.14
CA ALA A 57 -11.85 -0.80 4.93
C ALA A 57 -12.80 0.41 4.98
N SER A 58 -12.26 1.63 4.97
CA SER A 58 -13.05 2.87 4.99
C SER A 58 -12.28 3.97 4.26
N PRO A 59 -12.55 4.23 2.98
CA PRO A 59 -11.78 5.19 2.18
C PRO A 59 -12.17 6.65 2.42
N SER A 60 -13.12 6.93 3.30
CA SER A 60 -13.49 8.28 3.78
C SER A 60 -14.68 8.15 4.76
N PRO A 61 -14.59 8.68 6.00
CA PRO A 61 -15.32 9.93 6.32
C PRO A 61 -14.35 11.08 6.63
N ASP A 62 -13.68 11.50 5.55
CA ASP A 62 -12.49 12.36 5.40
C ASP A 62 -11.14 11.68 5.76
N GLU A 63 -11.10 10.35 5.60
CA GLU A 63 -9.93 9.45 5.47
C GLU A 63 -9.13 9.08 6.74
N VAL A 64 -9.86 8.82 7.82
CA VAL A 64 -9.37 8.75 9.20
C VAL A 64 -8.18 7.79 9.43
N ASN A 65 -6.96 8.36 9.45
CA ASN A 65 -5.76 7.92 10.17
C ASN A 65 -5.41 8.89 11.30
#